data_AF-A0A963I3Z9-F1
#
_entry.id   AF-A0A963I3Z9-F1
#
_cell.length_a   1.000
_cell.length_b   1.000
_cell.length_c   1.000
_cell.angle_alpha   90.00
_cell.angle_beta   90.00
_cell.angle_gamma   90.00
#
_symmetry.space_group_name_H-M   'P 1'
#
loop_
_entity.id
_entity.type
_entity.pdbx_description
1 polymer ?
#
loop_
_entity_poly.entity_id
_entity_poly.type
_entity_poly.pdbx_seq_one_letter_code
_entity_poly.pdbx_strand_id
1 'polypeptide(L)'
;MNGAVPDQTRLPFRDVAAMGQVFTPEIIVQAMLALRRNTGRVLEPACGDGAFLKWLPGAVGIEPDPAHCPDGALRMDFFAYPDSERFDTIIGNPPYVRFQDIPEATRARLPAAGFDGRSNLYLFFIEKCLRHLAPGGELIFITPRDFLKATSAVALNRLLWQSGTITHALELGDARIFDDAVPNCLIWRFEKGASDRHMQLAALGQGADLASALRSPAWEPRQLLECGGHLMFVRQDYPVRLDALAFVKVGAVSGADDLYADESHGTRDFVCSSTVRDGHTRRMIWCEPGDPPPRVLEPHRERLQARRIRRFSEDDWWQWGRGYYQSPRPRIYVNGKTRHPRPFFVHACPHYDGAVLAIFPRDPEADIQSLCEALNRVDWAELGFVCDGRFLFSQRSLEHAPLPAEFARFVRPEPIPAEGPERVESRLARVV
;
A
#
# COMPACT_ATOMS: atom_id res chain seq x y z
N MET A 1 -57.98 27.43 -8.88
CA MET A 1 -56.94 28.19 -9.62
C MET A 1 -55.70 28.23 -8.75
N ASN A 2 -54.61 27.70 -9.29
CA ASN A 2 -53.43 27.23 -8.57
C ASN A 2 -52.61 28.37 -7.95
N GLY A 3 -52.34 28.27 -6.64
CA GLY A 3 -51.24 28.95 -5.99
C GLY A 3 -49.95 28.14 -6.18
N ALA A 4 -48.95 28.75 -6.82
CA ALA A 4 -47.66 28.12 -7.07
C ALA A 4 -46.81 28.04 -5.80
N VAL A 5 -46.24 26.87 -5.57
CA VAL A 5 -45.24 26.57 -4.53
C VAL A 5 -43.91 27.22 -4.94
N PRO A 6 -43.13 27.83 -4.01
CA PRO A 6 -41.85 28.43 -4.34
C PRO A 6 -40.82 27.34 -4.71
N ASP A 7 -40.10 27.61 -5.80
CA ASP A 7 -38.98 26.86 -6.35
C ASP A 7 -37.81 26.83 -5.35
N GLN A 8 -37.51 25.65 -4.79
CA GLN A 8 -36.32 25.41 -3.97
C GLN A 8 -35.09 25.29 -4.88
N THR A 9 -34.57 26.45 -5.25
CA THR A 9 -33.14 26.83 -5.22
C THR A 9 -32.12 25.69 -5.30
N ARG A 10 -31.58 25.50 -6.51
CA ARG A 10 -30.17 25.22 -6.84
C ARG A 10 -29.25 24.96 -5.64
N LEU A 11 -28.89 23.69 -5.42
CA LEU A 11 -27.73 23.30 -4.62
C LEU A 11 -26.47 24.02 -5.17
N PRO A 12 -25.60 24.60 -4.33
CA PRO A 12 -24.37 25.23 -4.79
C PRO A 12 -23.48 24.21 -5.49
N PHE A 13 -22.79 24.65 -6.55
CA PHE A 13 -21.89 23.85 -7.37
C PHE A 13 -20.84 23.14 -6.49
N ARG A 14 -20.71 21.82 -6.60
CA ARG A 14 -19.66 21.02 -5.95
C ARG A 14 -18.34 21.22 -6.71
N ASP A 15 -17.26 21.64 -6.06
CA ASP A 15 -15.91 21.59 -6.64
C ASP A 15 -15.13 20.37 -6.11
N VAL A 16 -15.57 19.19 -6.55
CA VAL A 16 -14.94 17.91 -6.21
C VAL A 16 -13.50 17.84 -6.76
N ALA A 17 -13.21 18.52 -7.87
CA ALA A 17 -11.95 18.39 -8.59
C ALA A 17 -10.80 19.20 -7.96
N ALA A 18 -11.05 20.44 -7.52
CA ALA A 18 -10.01 21.30 -6.94
C ALA A 18 -9.98 21.28 -5.40
N MET A 19 -11.14 21.11 -4.75
CA MET A 19 -11.26 21.20 -3.29
C MET A 19 -11.54 19.85 -2.61
N GLY A 20 -11.91 18.81 -3.37
CA GLY A 20 -12.17 17.47 -2.83
C GLY A 20 -13.37 17.42 -1.87
N GLN A 21 -14.35 18.30 -2.08
CA GLN A 21 -15.53 18.45 -1.23
C GLN A 21 -16.42 17.20 -1.28
N VAL A 22 -16.46 16.47 -0.17
CA VAL A 22 -17.30 15.28 0.01
C VAL A 22 -18.08 15.43 1.31
N PHE A 23 -19.36 15.80 1.21
CA PHE A 23 -20.23 15.94 2.38
C PHE A 23 -20.47 14.57 3.03
N THR A 24 -20.32 14.54 4.35
CA THR A 24 -20.40 13.30 5.11
C THR A 24 -21.86 12.99 5.48
N PRO A 25 -22.44 11.87 5.02
CA PRO A 25 -23.81 11.52 5.38
C PRO A 25 -24.00 11.43 6.89
N GLU A 26 -25.17 11.86 7.37
CA GLU A 26 -25.45 11.90 8.81
C GLU A 26 -25.21 10.57 9.52
N ILE A 27 -25.50 9.44 8.87
CA ILE A 27 -25.26 8.13 9.46
C ILE A 27 -23.78 7.81 9.68
N ILE A 28 -22.90 8.33 8.82
CA ILE A 28 -21.45 8.22 8.97
C ILE A 28 -20.99 9.14 10.10
N VAL A 29 -21.51 10.37 10.16
CA VAL A 29 -21.25 11.32 11.26
C VAL A 29 -21.59 10.67 12.61
N GLN A 30 -22.77 10.07 12.74
CA GLN A 30 -23.19 9.38 13.96
C GLN A 30 -22.27 8.22 14.33
N ALA A 31 -21.87 7.40 13.36
CA ALA A 31 -20.94 6.28 13.60
C ALA A 31 -19.57 6.76 14.09
N MET A 32 -19.05 7.85 13.52
CA MET A 32 -17.79 8.45 13.94
C MET A 32 -17.89 9.10 15.32
N LEU A 33 -18.99 9.80 15.61
CA LEU A 33 -19.26 10.38 16.94
C LEU A 33 -19.36 9.28 18.01
N ALA A 34 -19.92 8.11 17.69
CA ALA A 34 -20.00 6.98 18.62
C ALA A 34 -18.62 6.40 19.01
N LEU A 35 -17.57 6.67 18.23
CA LEU A 35 -16.20 6.29 18.57
C LEU A 35 -15.52 7.28 19.53
N ARG A 36 -16.01 8.52 19.63
CA ARG A 36 -15.42 9.58 20.46
C ARG A 36 -15.45 9.19 21.94
N ARG A 37 -14.31 9.35 22.62
CA ARG A 37 -14.18 9.05 24.05
C ARG A 37 -13.81 10.28 24.88
N ASN A 38 -13.08 11.22 24.30
CA ASN A 38 -12.67 12.42 25.02
C ASN A 38 -13.80 13.45 25.06
N THR A 39 -13.83 14.30 26.08
CA THR A 39 -14.84 15.37 26.23
C THR A 39 -14.26 16.79 26.12
N GLY A 40 -12.95 16.90 25.95
CA GLY A 40 -12.24 18.17 25.88
C GLY A 40 -12.38 18.89 24.54
N ARG A 41 -11.39 19.72 24.21
CA ARG A 41 -11.43 20.64 23.06
C ARG A 41 -11.42 19.85 21.75
N VAL A 42 -12.29 20.23 20.82
CA VAL A 42 -12.51 19.52 19.55
C VAL A 42 -12.11 20.37 18.35
N LEU A 43 -11.50 19.74 17.35
CA LEU A 43 -11.20 20.32 16.05
C LEU A 43 -11.84 19.49 14.92
N GLU A 44 -12.46 20.19 13.98
CA GLU A 44 -12.86 19.66 12.67
C GLU A 44 -12.10 20.45 11.58
N PRO A 45 -10.98 19.91 11.05
CA PRO A 45 -10.02 20.69 10.28
C PRO A 45 -10.43 20.96 8.82
N ALA A 46 -11.47 20.29 8.34
CA ALA A 46 -12.07 20.47 7.01
C ALA A 46 -13.59 20.30 7.15
N CYS A 47 -14.24 21.29 7.77
CA CYS A 47 -15.59 21.11 8.29
C CYS A 47 -16.70 21.15 7.23
N GLY A 48 -16.42 21.59 6.00
CA GLY A 48 -17.44 21.68 4.96
C GLY A 48 -18.63 22.49 5.45
N ASP A 49 -19.83 21.93 5.32
CA ASP A 49 -21.11 22.50 5.77
C ASP A 49 -21.36 22.38 7.28
N GLY A 50 -20.40 21.87 8.06
CA GLY A 50 -20.51 21.71 9.51
C GLY A 50 -21.27 20.45 9.93
N ALA A 51 -21.23 19.38 9.13
CA ALA A 51 -21.92 18.12 9.41
C ALA A 51 -21.58 17.53 10.79
N PHE A 52 -20.36 17.68 11.29
CA PHE A 52 -19.99 17.29 12.65
C PHE A 52 -20.18 18.43 13.66
N LEU A 53 -19.89 19.69 13.31
CA LEU A 53 -20.08 20.86 14.18
C LEU A 53 -21.49 20.94 14.79
N LYS A 54 -22.55 20.58 14.05
CA LYS A 54 -23.92 20.55 14.58
C LYS A 54 -24.12 19.66 15.82
N TRP A 55 -23.23 18.68 16.03
CA TRP A 55 -23.26 17.75 17.16
C TRP A 55 -22.18 18.05 18.22
N LEU A 56 -21.29 19.00 17.95
CA LEU A 56 -20.11 19.29 18.75
C LEU A 56 -20.04 20.79 19.09
N PRO A 57 -20.92 21.27 19.97
CA PRO A 57 -20.95 22.69 20.34
C PRO A 57 -19.60 23.11 20.95
N GLY A 58 -19.05 24.21 20.45
CA GLY A 58 -17.73 24.73 20.87
C GLY A 58 -16.53 24.10 20.18
N ALA A 59 -16.74 23.19 19.21
CA ALA A 59 -15.66 22.71 18.34
C ALA A 59 -15.12 23.85 17.45
N VAL A 60 -13.82 23.79 17.17
CA VAL A 60 -13.18 24.66 16.16
C VAL A 60 -13.38 24.00 14.80
N GLY A 61 -14.19 24.61 13.94
CA GLY A 61 -14.30 24.23 12.52
C GLY A 61 -13.38 25.08 11.65
N ILE A 62 -12.76 24.50 10.64
CA ILE A 62 -11.96 25.21 9.62
C ILE A 62 -12.48 24.83 8.24
N GLU A 63 -12.78 25.83 7.41
CA GLU A 63 -13.22 25.65 6.02
C GLU A 63 -12.69 26.81 5.16
N PRO A 64 -11.79 26.56 4.18
CA PRO A 64 -11.27 27.63 3.33
C PRO A 64 -12.31 28.21 2.36
N ASP A 65 -13.32 27.44 1.94
CA ASP A 65 -14.33 27.89 0.98
C ASP A 65 -15.41 28.76 1.66
N PRO A 66 -15.50 30.07 1.32
CA PRO A 66 -16.52 30.94 1.89
C PRO A 66 -17.96 30.51 1.61
N ALA A 67 -18.20 29.74 0.54
CA ALA A 67 -19.54 29.27 0.18
C ALA A 67 -20.03 28.12 1.07
N HIS A 68 -19.13 27.44 1.78
CA HIS A 68 -19.45 26.28 2.61
C HIS A 68 -19.10 26.47 4.07
N CYS A 69 -18.20 27.41 4.41
CA CYS A 69 -17.82 27.73 5.77
C CYS A 69 -19.03 28.18 6.62
N PRO A 70 -19.46 27.39 7.63
CA PRO A 70 -20.60 27.71 8.47
C PRO A 70 -20.28 28.87 9.42
N ASP A 71 -21.33 29.50 9.95
CA ASP A 71 -21.19 30.57 10.94
C ASP A 71 -20.43 30.08 12.18
N GLY A 72 -19.42 30.84 12.59
CA GLY A 72 -18.55 30.50 13.72
C GLY A 72 -17.33 29.61 13.39
N ALA A 73 -17.26 29.04 12.18
CA ALA A 73 -16.05 28.37 11.70
C ALA A 73 -15.00 29.38 11.21
N LEU A 74 -13.74 28.96 11.19
CA LEU A 74 -12.61 29.75 10.73
C LEU A 74 -12.45 29.60 9.22
N ARG A 75 -12.61 30.73 8.50
CA ARG A 75 -12.39 30.79 7.05
C ARG A 75 -10.91 30.90 6.71
N MET A 76 -10.22 29.77 6.66
CA MET A 76 -8.79 29.72 6.35
C MET A 76 -8.35 28.35 5.86
N ASP A 77 -7.16 28.29 5.27
CA ASP A 77 -6.46 27.02 5.00
C ASP A 77 -6.00 26.39 6.34
N PHE A 78 -6.38 25.14 6.58
CA PHE A 78 -5.94 24.38 7.76
C PHE A 78 -4.42 24.35 7.91
N PHE A 79 -3.66 24.27 6.81
CA PHE A 79 -2.20 24.27 6.89
C PHE A 79 -1.63 25.62 7.37
N ALA A 80 -2.39 26.71 7.29
CA ALA A 80 -2.06 27.99 7.91
C ALA A 80 -2.45 28.10 9.40
N TYR A 81 -3.21 27.14 9.93
CA TYR A 81 -3.63 27.15 11.33
C TYR A 81 -2.43 26.96 12.28
N PRO A 82 -2.31 27.74 13.39
CA PRO A 82 -1.09 27.76 14.21
C PRO A 82 -0.79 26.43 14.91
N ASP A 83 0.41 25.90 14.69
CA ASP A 83 0.88 24.64 15.28
C ASP A 83 1.04 24.70 16.83
N SER A 84 0.78 25.82 17.48
CA SER A 84 0.73 25.95 18.96
C SER A 84 -0.55 25.36 19.55
N GLU A 85 -1.61 25.24 18.76
CA GLU A 85 -2.93 24.80 19.23
C GLU A 85 -2.96 23.29 19.49
N ARG A 86 -3.61 22.87 20.58
CA ARG A 86 -3.78 21.46 20.95
C ARG A 86 -5.24 21.09 21.17
N PHE A 87 -5.59 19.84 20.87
CA PHE A 87 -6.95 19.30 20.95
C PHE A 87 -6.99 17.91 21.55
N ASP A 88 -8.06 17.62 22.28
CA ASP A 88 -8.34 16.31 22.88
C ASP A 88 -9.03 15.38 21.89
N THR A 89 -9.84 15.93 20.98
CA THR A 89 -10.44 15.19 19.86
C THR A 89 -10.22 15.97 18.56
N ILE A 90 -9.79 15.29 17.52
CA ILE A 90 -9.87 15.76 16.14
C ILE A 90 -10.76 14.79 15.38
N ILE A 91 -11.79 15.28 14.69
CA ILE A 91 -12.78 14.44 14.00
C ILE A 91 -13.18 15.07 12.67
N GLY A 92 -13.43 14.26 11.65
CA GLY A 92 -13.96 14.76 10.38
C GLY A 92 -13.61 13.91 9.16
N ASN A 93 -14.00 14.41 7.99
CA ASN A 93 -13.68 13.84 6.69
C ASN A 93 -12.68 14.75 5.96
N PRO A 94 -11.37 14.41 5.93
CA PRO A 94 -10.38 15.22 5.23
C PRO A 94 -10.60 15.22 3.70
N PRO A 95 -10.12 16.24 2.97
CA PRO A 95 -10.32 16.35 1.51
C PRO A 95 -9.47 15.33 0.72
N TYR A 96 -10.05 14.77 -0.35
CA TYR A 96 -9.41 13.71 -1.18
C TYR A 96 -8.82 14.25 -2.49
N VAL A 97 -7.82 15.13 -2.40
CA VAL A 97 -7.21 15.80 -3.56
C VAL A 97 -5.86 15.17 -3.91
N ARG A 98 -5.62 14.83 -5.18
CA ARG A 98 -4.31 14.31 -5.64
C ARG A 98 -3.27 15.42 -5.56
N PHE A 99 -2.01 15.08 -5.28
CA PHE A 99 -0.94 16.07 -5.09
C PHE A 99 -0.86 17.17 -6.16
N GLN A 100 -0.99 16.78 -7.43
CA GLN A 100 -0.91 17.70 -8.57
C GLN A 100 -2.08 18.70 -8.65
N ASP A 101 -3.21 18.37 -8.02
CA ASP A 101 -4.43 19.16 -8.03
C ASP A 101 -4.55 20.06 -6.77
N ILE A 102 -3.61 19.92 -5.81
CA ILE A 102 -3.58 20.76 -4.61
C ILE A 102 -3.27 22.22 -5.00
N PRO A 103 -4.05 23.22 -4.54
CA PRO A 103 -3.79 24.62 -4.78
C PRO A 103 -2.36 25.03 -4.38
N GLU A 104 -1.70 25.84 -5.21
CA GLU A 104 -0.29 26.21 -5.01
C GLU A 104 -0.05 26.87 -3.64
N ALA A 105 -0.96 27.72 -3.18
CA ALA A 105 -0.89 28.38 -1.88
C ALA A 105 -0.90 27.39 -0.70
N THR A 106 -1.68 26.31 -0.82
CA THR A 106 -1.73 25.22 0.17
C THR A 106 -0.49 24.35 0.05
N ARG A 107 -0.09 23.99 -1.18
CA ARG A 107 1.10 23.17 -1.46
C ARG A 107 2.38 23.79 -0.89
N ALA A 108 2.49 25.11 -0.92
CA ALA A 108 3.61 25.85 -0.32
C ALA A 108 3.72 25.74 1.21
N ARG A 109 2.65 25.29 1.88
CA ARG A 109 2.59 25.09 3.34
C ARG A 109 2.73 23.63 3.77
N LEU A 110 2.72 22.69 2.83
CA LEU A 110 2.82 21.27 3.12
C LEU A 110 4.25 20.90 3.59
N PRO A 111 4.40 19.94 4.50
CA PRO A 111 5.70 19.42 4.87
C PRO A 111 6.41 18.79 3.67
N ALA A 112 7.69 19.11 3.48
CA ALA A 112 8.51 18.54 2.40
C ALA A 112 9.00 17.11 2.70
N ALA A 113 9.03 16.70 3.97
CA ALA A 113 9.56 15.40 4.39
C ALA A 113 8.47 14.32 4.43
N GLY A 114 8.81 13.12 3.99
CA GLY A 114 7.98 11.92 4.16
C GLY A 114 6.86 11.73 3.13
N PHE A 115 6.61 12.71 2.27
CA PHE A 115 5.58 12.66 1.22
C PHE A 115 6.15 12.98 -0.15
N ASP A 116 5.59 12.38 -1.19
CA ASP A 116 5.96 12.63 -2.60
C ASP A 116 4.75 13.03 -3.45
N GLY A 117 4.98 13.27 -4.75
CA GLY A 117 3.95 13.66 -5.71
C GLY A 117 2.84 12.62 -5.95
N ARG A 118 2.88 11.44 -5.30
CA ARG A 118 1.81 10.44 -5.32
C ARG A 118 0.92 10.52 -4.07
N SER A 119 1.22 11.42 -3.15
CA SER A 119 0.47 11.59 -1.91
C SER A 119 -0.87 12.27 -2.17
N ASN A 120 -1.91 11.89 -1.43
CA ASN A 120 -3.18 12.59 -1.43
C ASN A 120 -3.22 13.59 -0.28
N LEU A 121 -3.93 14.71 -0.43
CA LEU A 121 -4.05 15.78 0.55
C LEU A 121 -4.46 15.27 1.94
N TYR A 122 -5.34 14.27 2.03
CA TYR A 122 -5.75 13.72 3.32
C TYR A 122 -4.59 13.15 4.16
N LEU A 123 -3.50 12.68 3.53
CA LEU A 123 -2.32 12.19 4.25
C LEU A 123 -1.62 13.32 5.01
N PHE A 124 -1.56 14.50 4.41
CA PHE A 124 -1.01 15.70 5.03
C PHE A 124 -1.92 16.23 6.14
N PHE A 125 -3.25 16.10 5.97
CA PHE A 125 -4.20 16.40 7.04
C PHE A 125 -3.97 15.51 8.26
N ILE A 126 -3.83 14.19 8.08
CA ILE A 126 -3.54 13.26 9.18
C ILE A 126 -2.25 13.67 9.89
N GLU A 127 -1.17 13.91 9.15
CA GLU A 127 0.12 14.35 9.73
C GLU A 127 -0.05 15.59 10.60
N LYS A 128 -0.67 16.65 10.05
CA LYS A 128 -0.85 17.90 10.79
C LYS A 128 -1.76 17.71 12.01
N CYS A 129 -2.79 16.88 11.90
CA CYS A 129 -3.65 16.53 13.04
C CYS A 129 -2.86 15.85 14.15
N LEU A 130 -1.91 14.94 13.84
CA LEU A 130 -1.06 14.31 14.87
C LEU A 130 -0.22 15.34 15.64
N ARG A 131 0.20 16.44 15.00
CA ARG A 131 0.90 17.55 15.67
C ARG A 131 -0.03 18.36 16.58
N HIS A 132 -1.30 18.48 16.22
CA HIS A 132 -2.34 19.17 17.00
C HIS A 132 -2.94 18.32 18.13
N LEU A 133 -2.78 17.01 18.13
CA LEU A 133 -3.25 16.19 19.25
C LEU A 133 -2.47 16.50 20.54
N ALA A 134 -3.20 16.79 21.61
CA ALA A 134 -2.68 16.76 22.97
C ALA A 134 -2.19 15.34 23.34
N PRO A 135 -1.34 15.18 24.37
CA PRO A 135 -1.07 13.85 24.94
C PRO A 135 -2.38 13.16 25.34
N GLY A 136 -2.61 11.91 24.91
CA GLY A 136 -3.88 11.21 25.10
C GLY A 136 -5.03 11.67 24.19
N GLY A 137 -4.76 12.63 23.28
CA GLY A 137 -5.74 13.08 22.30
C GLY A 137 -6.06 12.00 21.27
N GLU A 138 -7.26 12.07 20.71
CA GLU A 138 -7.76 11.11 19.72
C GLU A 138 -8.05 11.74 18.35
N LEU A 139 -7.80 10.98 17.29
CA LEU A 139 -8.11 11.33 15.91
C LEU A 139 -9.15 10.33 15.37
N ILE A 140 -10.28 10.82 14.88
CA ILE A 140 -11.37 10.01 14.35
C ILE A 140 -11.69 10.46 12.93
N PHE A 141 -11.18 9.75 11.93
CA PHE A 141 -11.34 10.11 10.53
C PHE A 141 -12.03 9.01 9.73
N ILE A 142 -12.65 9.43 8.62
CA ILE A 142 -12.99 8.57 7.49
C ILE A 142 -12.01 8.84 6.35
N THR A 143 -11.34 7.81 5.85
CA THR A 143 -10.36 7.92 4.76
C THR A 143 -10.45 6.73 3.81
N PRO A 144 -9.90 6.80 2.58
CA PRO A 144 -9.73 5.61 1.75
C PRO A 144 -8.84 4.59 2.46
N ARG A 145 -9.29 3.32 2.56
CA ARG A 145 -8.57 2.24 3.25
C ARG A 145 -7.13 2.04 2.77
N ASP A 146 -6.87 2.37 1.51
CA ASP A 146 -5.59 2.20 0.85
C ASP A 146 -4.42 2.88 1.58
N PHE A 147 -4.66 3.90 2.41
CA PHE A 147 -3.58 4.56 3.18
C PHE A 147 -2.82 3.60 4.08
N LEU A 148 -3.46 2.52 4.56
CA LEU A 148 -2.81 1.49 5.37
C LEU A 148 -1.63 0.82 4.65
N LYS A 149 -1.64 0.80 3.31
CA LYS A 149 -0.64 0.07 2.49
C LYS A 149 -0.04 0.88 1.34
N ALA A 150 -0.52 2.10 1.11
CA ALA A 150 -0.03 2.94 0.03
C ALA A 150 1.45 3.28 0.24
N THR A 151 2.25 3.20 -0.82
CA THR A 151 3.68 3.53 -0.74
C THR A 151 3.91 4.99 -0.35
N SER A 152 3.02 5.90 -0.74
CA SER A 152 3.05 7.31 -0.36
C SER A 152 2.67 7.55 1.11
N ALA A 153 2.07 6.57 1.79
CA ALA A 153 1.70 6.65 3.21
C ALA A 153 2.73 6.01 4.15
N VAL A 154 3.80 5.38 3.63
CA VAL A 154 4.81 4.65 4.43
C VAL A 154 5.40 5.49 5.57
N ALA A 155 5.74 6.76 5.31
CA ALA A 155 6.30 7.63 6.35
C ALA A 155 5.24 7.99 7.41
N LEU A 156 4.02 8.29 6.97
CA LEU A 156 2.89 8.59 7.86
C LEU A 156 2.52 7.40 8.74
N ASN A 157 2.46 6.19 8.18
CA ASN A 157 2.12 4.98 8.92
C ASN A 157 3.15 4.66 10.00
N ARG A 158 4.44 4.90 9.73
CA ARG A 158 5.50 4.81 10.76
C ARG A 158 5.31 5.87 11.83
N LEU A 159 4.95 7.10 11.46
CA LEU A 159 4.66 8.16 12.41
C LEU A 159 3.47 7.80 13.31
N LEU A 160 2.37 7.29 12.74
CA LEU A 160 1.21 6.80 13.48
C LEU A 160 1.64 5.70 14.47
N TRP A 161 2.35 4.68 13.99
CA TRP A 161 2.85 3.59 14.82
C TRP A 161 3.72 4.07 16.00
N GLN A 162 4.62 5.02 15.76
CA GLN A 162 5.51 5.57 16.79
C GLN A 162 4.77 6.49 17.77
N SER A 163 3.72 7.18 17.31
CA SER A 163 3.05 8.23 18.09
C SER A 163 1.87 7.72 18.91
N GLY A 164 1.37 6.52 18.66
CA GLY A 164 0.17 6.00 19.32
C GLY A 164 -0.37 4.76 18.60
N THR A 165 -1.66 4.48 18.76
CA THR A 165 -2.28 3.25 18.23
C THR A 165 -3.66 3.51 17.62
N ILE A 166 -4.04 2.73 16.61
CA ILE A 166 -5.43 2.66 16.14
C ILE A 166 -6.17 1.70 17.06
N THR A 167 -7.22 2.19 17.72
CA THR A 167 -7.99 1.41 18.72
C THR A 167 -9.26 0.82 18.13
N HIS A 168 -9.86 1.47 17.14
CA HIS A 168 -11.08 1.04 16.46
C HIS A 168 -10.95 1.31 14.97
N ALA A 169 -11.43 0.38 14.15
CA ALA A 169 -11.53 0.56 12.71
C ALA A 169 -12.82 -0.10 12.19
N LEU A 170 -13.53 0.60 11.31
CA LEU A 170 -14.75 0.13 10.69
C LEU A 170 -14.56 0.19 9.16
N GLU A 171 -14.46 -0.98 8.54
CA GLU A 171 -14.30 -1.15 7.10
C GLU A 171 -15.66 -1.09 6.42
N LEU A 172 -15.85 -0.11 5.54
CA LEU A 172 -17.13 0.12 4.89
C LEU A 172 -17.31 -0.70 3.60
N GLY A 173 -16.25 -1.35 3.12
CA GLY A 173 -16.29 -2.21 1.94
C GLY A 173 -16.73 -1.44 0.69
N ASP A 174 -17.50 -2.10 -0.18
CA ASP A 174 -18.00 -1.51 -1.43
C ASP A 174 -19.28 -0.67 -1.24
N ALA A 175 -19.60 -0.28 0.01
CA ALA A 175 -20.76 0.55 0.28
C ALA A 175 -20.62 1.88 -0.48
N ARG A 176 -21.57 2.17 -1.38
CA ARG A 176 -21.66 3.46 -2.08
C ARG A 176 -22.17 4.52 -1.09
N ILE A 177 -21.27 5.02 -0.27
CA ILE A 177 -21.57 5.97 0.80
C ILE A 177 -21.72 7.41 0.25
N PHE A 178 -21.04 7.70 -0.86
CA PHE A 178 -21.02 9.02 -1.48
C PHE A 178 -21.51 8.90 -2.93
N ASP A 179 -22.25 9.93 -3.38
CA ASP A 179 -22.92 9.95 -4.70
C ASP A 179 -21.95 9.70 -5.87
N ASP A 180 -20.71 10.16 -5.73
CA ASP A 180 -19.59 9.88 -6.63
C ASP A 180 -18.74 8.79 -6.00
N ALA A 181 -18.71 7.60 -6.62
CA ALA A 181 -18.14 6.37 -6.05
C ALA A 181 -16.74 6.57 -5.44
N VAL A 182 -16.69 6.72 -4.11
CA VAL A 182 -15.43 6.72 -3.35
C VAL A 182 -15.03 5.26 -3.09
N PRO A 183 -13.75 4.91 -3.25
CA PRO A 183 -13.24 3.56 -2.97
C PRO A 183 -13.45 3.17 -1.51
N ASN A 184 -13.38 1.86 -1.23
CA ASN A 184 -13.43 1.24 0.10
C ASN A 184 -12.91 2.14 1.22
N CYS A 185 -13.83 2.75 1.97
CA CYS A 185 -13.54 3.68 3.05
C CYS A 185 -13.31 2.96 4.38
N LEU A 186 -12.49 3.58 5.21
CA LEU A 186 -12.22 3.17 6.58
C LEU A 186 -12.57 4.33 7.51
N ILE A 187 -13.46 4.07 8.48
CA ILE A 187 -13.58 4.93 9.67
C ILE A 187 -12.63 4.38 10.72
N TRP A 188 -11.81 5.22 11.35
CA TRP A 188 -10.84 4.75 12.34
C TRP A 188 -10.64 5.76 13.46
N ARG A 189 -10.38 5.25 14.66
CA ARG A 189 -10.00 6.01 15.86
C ARG A 189 -8.56 5.70 16.22
N PHE A 190 -7.73 6.73 16.25
CA PHE A 190 -6.37 6.69 16.76
C PHE A 190 -6.25 7.42 18.10
N GLU A 191 -5.40 6.92 18.98
CA GLU A 191 -5.11 7.51 20.29
C GLU A 191 -3.61 7.75 20.44
N LYS A 192 -3.25 9.01 20.71
CA LYS A 192 -1.85 9.46 20.82
C LYS A 192 -1.25 9.08 22.16
N GLY A 193 -0.09 8.43 22.13
CA GLY A 193 0.65 7.98 23.31
C GLY A 193 0.26 6.58 23.80
N ALA A 194 -0.82 5.99 23.28
CA ALA A 194 -1.20 4.62 23.59
C ALA A 194 -0.23 3.62 22.92
N SER A 195 0.30 2.69 23.71
CA SER A 195 1.22 1.64 23.25
C SER A 195 0.56 0.28 23.07
N ASP A 196 -0.64 0.08 23.62
CA ASP A 196 -1.40 -1.14 23.41
C ASP A 196 -1.79 -1.28 21.94
N ARG A 197 -1.49 -2.44 21.36
CA ARG A 197 -1.77 -2.74 19.96
C ARG A 197 -3.07 -3.49 19.77
N HIS A 198 -3.78 -3.84 20.84
CA HIS A 198 -5.12 -4.40 20.73
C HIS A 198 -6.10 -3.34 20.20
N MET A 199 -6.97 -3.78 19.30
CA MET A 199 -7.96 -2.93 18.67
C MET A 199 -9.24 -3.72 18.36
N GLN A 200 -10.30 -2.99 18.02
CA GLN A 200 -11.57 -3.55 17.57
C GLN A 200 -11.75 -3.26 16.07
N LEU A 201 -12.03 -4.30 15.29
CA LEU A 201 -12.33 -4.18 13.87
C LEU A 201 -13.78 -4.61 13.63
N ALA A 202 -14.55 -3.81 12.90
CA ALA A 202 -15.81 -4.21 12.32
C ALA A 202 -15.73 -4.06 10.80
N ALA A 203 -16.34 -4.97 10.05
CA ALA A 203 -16.38 -4.91 8.60
C ALA A 203 -17.81 -5.07 8.08
N LEU A 204 -18.19 -4.24 7.11
CA LEU A 204 -19.48 -4.35 6.44
C LEU A 204 -19.42 -5.52 5.45
N GLY A 205 -20.28 -6.51 5.67
CA GLY A 205 -20.48 -7.60 4.71
C GLY A 205 -21.14 -7.10 3.43
N GLN A 206 -20.92 -7.82 2.32
CA GLN A 206 -21.63 -7.50 1.07
C GLN A 206 -23.15 -7.63 1.26
N GLY A 207 -23.89 -6.62 0.80
CA GLY A 207 -25.34 -6.56 0.94
C GLY A 207 -25.85 -6.25 2.34
N ALA A 208 -24.96 -5.91 3.30
CA ALA A 208 -25.38 -5.48 4.63
C ALA A 208 -26.15 -4.16 4.58
N ASP A 209 -27.18 -4.03 5.43
CA ASP A 209 -27.81 -2.75 5.68
C ASP A 209 -26.81 -1.81 6.36
N LEU A 210 -26.32 -0.81 5.61
CA LEU A 210 -25.33 0.18 6.06
C LEU A 210 -25.76 0.81 7.38
N ALA A 211 -27.06 1.12 7.51
CA ALA A 211 -27.57 1.82 8.66
C ALA A 211 -27.54 0.98 9.94
N SER A 212 -27.97 -0.28 9.85
CA SER A 212 -27.90 -1.24 10.95
C SER A 212 -26.45 -1.58 11.32
N ALA A 213 -25.60 -1.80 10.32
CA ALA A 213 -24.19 -2.14 10.54
C ALA A 213 -23.41 -1.02 11.26
N LEU A 214 -23.73 0.24 10.95
CA LEU A 214 -23.11 1.40 11.60
C LEU A 214 -23.66 1.66 13.02
N ARG A 215 -24.96 1.42 13.26
CA ARG A 215 -25.56 1.58 14.60
C ARG A 215 -25.10 0.53 15.61
N SER A 216 -24.80 -0.67 15.14
CA SER A 216 -24.36 -1.77 16.01
C SER A 216 -23.29 -2.60 15.29
N PRO A 217 -22.04 -2.08 15.19
CA PRO A 217 -20.98 -2.78 14.51
C PRO A 217 -20.64 -4.09 15.21
N ALA A 218 -20.46 -5.15 14.44
CA ALA A 218 -19.96 -6.44 14.93
C ALA A 218 -18.46 -6.33 15.15
N TRP A 219 -18.07 -5.79 16.32
CA TRP A 219 -16.68 -5.62 16.70
C TRP A 219 -16.02 -6.97 16.96
N GLU A 220 -14.87 -7.17 16.33
CA GLU A 220 -14.00 -8.31 16.55
C GLU A 220 -12.63 -7.83 17.04
N PRO A 221 -12.03 -8.51 18.04
CA PRO A 221 -10.70 -8.19 18.49
C PRO A 221 -9.68 -8.44 17.38
N ARG A 222 -8.72 -7.52 17.26
CA ARG A 222 -7.55 -7.58 16.38
C ARG A 222 -6.35 -6.97 17.10
N GLN A 223 -5.19 -7.14 16.50
CA GLN A 223 -4.02 -6.36 16.83
C GLN A 223 -3.60 -5.49 15.64
N LEU A 224 -3.10 -4.30 15.94
CA LEU A 224 -2.42 -3.43 15.00
C LEU A 224 -0.97 -3.90 14.85
N LEU A 225 -0.56 -4.16 13.61
CA LEU A 225 0.82 -4.46 13.26
C LEU A 225 1.33 -3.44 12.25
N GLU A 226 2.53 -2.92 12.47
CA GLU A 226 3.28 -2.16 11.47
C GLU A 226 4.38 -3.03 10.88
N CYS A 227 4.45 -3.07 9.55
CA CYS A 227 5.50 -3.77 8.85
C CYS A 227 5.93 -3.03 7.58
N GLY A 228 7.16 -2.53 7.58
CA GLY A 228 7.77 -1.93 6.38
C GLY A 228 7.14 -0.59 5.96
N GLY A 229 6.33 0.03 6.81
CA GLY A 229 5.52 1.21 6.54
C GLY A 229 4.04 0.91 6.27
N HIS A 230 3.62 -0.34 6.37
CA HIS A 230 2.22 -0.73 6.19
C HIS A 230 1.60 -1.08 7.52
N LEU A 231 0.34 -0.67 7.72
CA LEU A 231 -0.47 -1.01 8.88
C LEU A 231 -1.42 -2.17 8.54
N MET A 232 -1.59 -3.09 9.48
CA MET A 232 -2.34 -4.33 9.30
C MET A 232 -3.17 -4.60 10.55
N PHE A 233 -4.37 -5.14 10.37
CA PHE A 233 -5.28 -5.53 11.46
C PHE A 233 -5.33 -7.06 11.53
N VAL A 234 -4.46 -7.65 12.35
CA VAL A 234 -4.20 -9.09 12.37
C VAL A 234 -4.93 -9.79 13.52
N ARG A 235 -5.28 -11.07 13.35
CA ARG A 235 -5.91 -11.88 14.42
C ARG A 235 -4.89 -12.56 15.34
N GLN A 236 -3.69 -12.78 14.84
CA GLN A 236 -2.61 -13.50 15.52
C GLN A 236 -1.31 -12.73 15.43
N ASP A 237 -0.34 -13.12 16.25
CA ASP A 237 1.00 -12.54 16.24
C ASP A 237 1.79 -13.01 15.00
N TYR A 238 2.53 -12.08 14.39
CA TYR A 238 3.47 -12.36 13.31
C TYR A 238 4.88 -11.90 13.70
N PRO A 239 5.55 -12.60 14.64
CA PRO A 239 6.78 -12.11 15.27
C PRO A 239 8.03 -12.25 14.39
N VAL A 240 7.96 -13.03 13.31
CA VAL A 240 9.10 -13.30 12.42
C VAL A 240 8.96 -12.43 11.18
N ARG A 241 10.06 -11.95 10.62
CA ARG A 241 10.07 -11.30 9.30
C ARG A 241 10.74 -12.21 8.28
N LEU A 242 10.25 -12.23 7.04
CA LEU A 242 10.87 -13.06 6.00
C LEU A 242 12.36 -12.70 5.81
N ASP A 243 12.72 -11.43 5.92
CA ASP A 243 14.11 -10.98 5.81
C ASP A 243 15.04 -11.51 6.89
N ALA A 244 14.52 -12.02 8.01
CA ALA A 244 15.34 -12.70 9.03
C ALA A 244 15.81 -14.09 8.59
N LEU A 245 15.05 -14.77 7.71
CA LEU A 245 15.35 -16.15 7.28
C LEU A 245 15.64 -16.30 5.78
N ALA A 246 15.28 -15.32 4.95
CA ALA A 246 15.48 -15.37 3.50
C ALA A 246 15.70 -13.98 2.91
N PHE A 247 16.14 -13.92 1.64
CA PHE A 247 16.09 -12.72 0.83
C PHE A 247 15.40 -13.01 -0.51
N VAL A 248 14.81 -12.00 -1.14
CA VAL A 248 13.99 -12.16 -2.35
C VAL A 248 14.67 -11.49 -3.53
N LYS A 249 14.62 -12.13 -4.71
CA LYS A 249 15.14 -11.58 -5.97
C LYS A 249 14.09 -11.68 -7.07
N VAL A 250 14.08 -10.68 -7.95
CA VAL A 250 13.23 -10.66 -9.16
C VAL A 250 13.95 -11.38 -10.30
N GLY A 251 13.19 -12.10 -11.12
CA GLY A 251 13.73 -12.76 -12.31
C GLY A 251 14.08 -11.83 -13.47
N ALA A 252 14.55 -12.44 -14.54
CA ALA A 252 15.13 -11.78 -15.69
C ALA A 252 14.05 -11.13 -16.55
N VAL A 253 14.28 -9.92 -17.04
CA VAL A 253 13.28 -9.20 -17.85
C VAL A 253 13.80 -8.99 -19.26
N SER A 254 13.17 -9.64 -20.23
CA SER A 254 13.48 -9.46 -21.65
C SER A 254 12.83 -8.18 -22.20
N GLY A 255 11.57 -7.90 -21.83
CA GLY A 255 10.77 -6.81 -22.40
C GLY A 255 10.18 -7.07 -23.77
N ALA A 256 10.33 -8.29 -24.27
CA ALA A 256 9.71 -8.77 -25.49
C ALA A 256 9.64 -10.30 -25.40
N ASP A 257 9.02 -10.84 -24.34
CA ASP A 257 9.03 -12.27 -24.06
C ASP A 257 8.51 -13.10 -25.25
N ASP A 258 7.61 -12.54 -26.06
CA ASP A 258 7.10 -13.13 -27.30
C ASP A 258 8.17 -13.32 -28.39
N LEU A 259 9.25 -12.54 -28.37
CA LEU A 259 10.39 -12.67 -29.30
C LEU A 259 11.49 -13.57 -28.74
N TYR A 260 11.65 -13.62 -27.42
CA TYR A 260 12.68 -14.44 -26.78
C TYR A 260 12.22 -15.86 -26.47
N ALA A 261 10.92 -16.12 -26.36
CA ALA A 261 10.37 -17.45 -26.19
C ALA A 261 10.40 -18.22 -27.51
N ASP A 262 11.31 -19.19 -27.63
CA ASP A 262 11.50 -19.98 -28.85
C ASP A 262 12.00 -21.39 -28.47
N GLU A 263 11.20 -22.40 -28.78
CA GLU A 263 11.54 -23.81 -28.50
C GLU A 263 12.67 -24.33 -29.39
N SER A 264 12.82 -23.80 -30.60
CA SER A 264 13.81 -24.26 -31.58
C SER A 264 15.17 -23.60 -31.38
N HIS A 265 15.18 -22.31 -31.05
CA HIS A 265 16.40 -21.50 -30.96
C HIS A 265 16.77 -21.13 -29.52
N GLY A 266 15.91 -21.39 -28.54
CA GLY A 266 16.16 -21.07 -27.15
C GLY A 266 17.32 -21.86 -26.57
N THR A 267 18.15 -21.19 -25.78
CA THR A 267 19.39 -21.72 -25.20
C THR A 267 19.25 -22.02 -23.72
N ARG A 268 18.20 -21.51 -23.06
CA ARG A 268 18.01 -21.64 -21.62
C ARG A 268 16.54 -21.75 -21.25
N ASP A 269 16.24 -22.62 -20.30
CA ASP A 269 14.91 -22.78 -19.72
C ASP A 269 14.70 -21.83 -18.55
N PHE A 270 13.50 -21.26 -18.43
CA PHE A 270 13.11 -20.36 -17.35
C PHE A 270 11.84 -20.83 -16.65
N VAL A 271 11.85 -20.80 -15.32
CA VAL A 271 10.63 -20.76 -14.52
C VAL A 271 9.87 -19.49 -14.88
N CYS A 272 8.59 -19.63 -15.22
CA CYS A 272 7.74 -18.54 -15.70
C CYS A 272 6.38 -18.55 -15.01
N SER A 273 5.51 -17.63 -15.40
CA SER A 273 4.18 -17.45 -14.78
C SER A 273 3.28 -18.70 -14.82
N SER A 274 3.47 -19.61 -15.78
CA SER A 274 2.68 -20.83 -15.88
C SER A 274 3.24 -22.01 -15.10
N THR A 275 4.55 -21.99 -14.76
CA THR A 275 5.27 -23.15 -14.19
C THR A 275 4.65 -23.66 -12.89
N VAL A 276 4.09 -22.78 -12.05
CA VAL A 276 3.40 -23.20 -10.81
C VAL A 276 2.21 -24.15 -11.07
N ARG A 277 1.58 -24.02 -12.24
CA ARG A 277 0.37 -24.76 -12.61
C ARG A 277 0.70 -26.04 -13.37
N ASP A 278 1.60 -25.96 -14.34
CA ASP A 278 1.86 -27.07 -15.28
C ASP A 278 3.23 -27.73 -15.09
N GLY A 279 4.10 -27.17 -14.25
CA GLY A 279 5.45 -27.68 -14.00
C GLY A 279 6.42 -27.48 -15.16
N HIS A 280 6.01 -26.84 -16.25
CA HIS A 280 6.86 -26.63 -17.42
C HIS A 280 7.60 -25.30 -17.34
N THR A 281 8.86 -25.32 -17.75
CA THR A 281 9.65 -24.11 -18.01
C THR A 281 9.32 -23.56 -19.39
N ARG A 282 9.70 -22.30 -19.62
CA ARG A 282 9.69 -21.69 -20.94
C ARG A 282 11.10 -21.69 -21.51
N ARG A 283 11.27 -22.27 -22.69
CA ARG A 283 12.52 -22.22 -23.43
C ARG A 283 12.71 -20.82 -24.02
N MET A 284 13.81 -20.16 -23.67
CA MET A 284 14.08 -18.78 -24.06
C MET A 284 15.47 -18.65 -24.69
N ILE A 285 15.59 -17.72 -25.64
CA ILE A 285 16.86 -17.25 -26.16
C ILE A 285 17.54 -16.42 -25.07
N TRP A 286 18.60 -16.95 -24.48
CA TRP A 286 19.45 -16.21 -23.54
C TRP A 286 20.76 -15.82 -24.23
N CYS A 287 21.10 -14.54 -24.14
CA CYS A 287 22.33 -13.97 -24.70
C CYS A 287 23.27 -13.64 -23.53
N GLU A 288 24.45 -14.25 -23.49
CA GLU A 288 25.48 -13.89 -22.51
C GLU A 288 26.14 -12.55 -22.87
N PRO A 289 26.71 -11.83 -21.89
CA PRO A 289 27.46 -10.61 -22.17
C PRO A 289 28.58 -10.85 -23.18
N GLY A 290 28.52 -10.14 -24.32
CA GLY A 290 29.49 -10.27 -25.41
C GLY A 290 29.07 -11.20 -26.54
N ASP A 291 27.98 -11.95 -26.40
CA ASP A 291 27.44 -12.76 -27.50
C ASP A 291 26.97 -11.87 -28.66
N PRO A 292 27.19 -12.28 -29.93
CA PRO A 292 26.63 -11.57 -31.07
C PRO A 292 25.09 -11.65 -31.10
N PRO A 293 24.40 -10.78 -31.85
CA PRO A 293 22.96 -10.84 -31.98
C PRO A 293 22.52 -12.20 -32.56
N PRO A 294 21.56 -12.89 -31.93
CA PRO A 294 20.94 -14.06 -32.53
C PRO A 294 20.25 -13.69 -33.85
N ARG A 295 20.54 -14.43 -34.92
CA ARG A 295 19.98 -14.15 -36.27
C ARG A 295 18.46 -14.05 -36.27
N VAL A 296 17.78 -14.85 -35.46
CA VAL A 296 16.31 -14.84 -35.33
C VAL A 296 15.75 -13.55 -34.75
N LEU A 297 16.56 -12.75 -34.05
CA LEU A 297 16.15 -11.47 -33.48
C LEU A 297 16.44 -10.27 -34.41
N GLU A 298 17.31 -10.43 -35.42
CA GLU A 298 17.69 -9.36 -36.36
C GLU A 298 16.49 -8.66 -37.03
N PRO A 299 15.45 -9.38 -37.51
CA PRO A 299 14.27 -8.74 -38.10
C PRO A 299 13.49 -7.85 -37.13
N HIS A 300 13.74 -7.98 -35.82
CA HIS A 300 13.02 -7.27 -34.76
C HIS A 300 13.86 -6.18 -34.08
N ARG A 301 15.01 -5.83 -34.66
CA ARG A 301 15.97 -4.87 -34.10
C ARG A 301 15.34 -3.56 -33.64
N GLU A 302 14.56 -2.90 -34.50
CA GLU A 302 13.92 -1.62 -34.17
C GLU A 302 12.99 -1.73 -32.96
N ARG A 303 12.18 -2.80 -32.90
CA ARG A 303 11.28 -3.06 -31.77
C ARG A 303 12.05 -3.32 -30.48
N LEU A 304 13.15 -4.07 -30.57
CA LEU A 304 13.99 -4.41 -29.42
C LEU A 304 14.76 -3.19 -28.91
N GLN A 305 15.21 -2.28 -29.78
CA GLN A 305 15.81 -1.00 -29.38
C GLN A 305 14.81 -0.07 -28.70
N ALA A 306 13.54 -0.09 -29.12
CA ALA A 306 12.49 0.75 -28.57
C ALA A 306 11.94 0.30 -27.19
N ARG A 307 12.43 -0.82 -26.63
CA ARG A 307 12.00 -1.33 -25.32
C ARG A 307 12.32 -0.34 -24.20
N ARG A 308 11.35 -0.11 -23.30
CA ARG A 308 11.46 0.90 -22.21
C ARG A 308 12.07 0.38 -20.91
N ILE A 309 12.66 -0.81 -20.89
CA ILE A 309 13.25 -1.38 -19.67
C ILE A 309 14.56 -0.69 -19.30
N ARG A 310 15.40 -0.44 -20.30
CA ARG A 310 16.64 0.33 -20.22
C ARG A 310 16.92 0.96 -21.59
N ARG A 311 17.94 1.81 -21.66
CA ARG A 311 18.45 2.27 -22.96
C ARG A 311 19.25 1.15 -23.61
N PHE A 312 19.02 0.96 -24.90
CA PHE A 312 19.74 0.04 -25.77
C PHE A 312 20.48 0.83 -26.85
N SER A 313 21.59 0.29 -27.33
CA SER A 313 22.41 0.83 -28.40
C SER A 313 22.43 -0.11 -29.61
N GLU A 314 23.18 0.27 -30.64
CA GLU A 314 23.47 -0.58 -31.80
C GLU A 314 24.20 -1.88 -31.43
N ASP A 315 24.90 -1.89 -30.28
CA ASP A 315 25.81 -2.95 -29.83
C ASP A 315 25.23 -3.85 -28.72
N ASP A 316 24.00 -3.60 -28.28
CA ASP A 316 23.38 -4.43 -27.22
C ASP A 316 21.86 -4.60 -27.34
N TRP A 317 21.26 -4.17 -28.46
CA TRP A 317 19.81 -4.19 -28.67
C TRP A 317 19.19 -5.58 -28.56
N TRP A 318 19.94 -6.67 -28.74
CA TRP A 318 19.46 -8.05 -28.61
C TRP A 318 19.58 -8.59 -27.19
N GLN A 319 20.29 -7.90 -26.30
CA GLN A 319 20.46 -8.34 -24.92
C GLN A 319 19.16 -8.18 -24.14
N TRP A 320 19.06 -8.91 -23.04
CA TRP A 320 17.95 -8.77 -22.11
C TRP A 320 18.01 -7.41 -21.41
N GLY A 321 16.84 -6.86 -21.07
CA GLY A 321 16.74 -5.57 -20.41
C GLY A 321 17.27 -5.59 -18.97
N ARG A 322 17.09 -6.71 -18.27
CA ARG A 322 17.63 -6.91 -16.91
C ARG A 322 17.94 -8.37 -16.68
N GLY A 323 19.12 -8.66 -16.12
CA GLY A 323 19.45 -9.98 -15.60
C GLY A 323 18.73 -10.32 -14.30
N TYR A 324 19.15 -11.41 -13.67
CA TYR A 324 18.58 -11.94 -12.42
C TYR A 324 19.72 -12.42 -11.52
N TYR A 325 19.39 -12.70 -10.26
CA TYR A 325 20.37 -13.28 -9.35
C TYR A 325 20.60 -14.75 -9.71
N GLN A 326 21.75 -15.03 -10.32
CA GLN A 326 22.18 -16.38 -10.71
C GLN A 326 22.94 -17.00 -9.55
N SER A 327 22.47 -18.13 -9.05
CA SER A 327 23.07 -18.81 -7.90
C SER A 327 22.71 -20.30 -7.94
N PRO A 328 23.56 -21.22 -7.44
CA PRO A 328 23.19 -22.61 -7.24
C PRO A 328 22.31 -22.82 -6.00
N ARG A 329 22.21 -21.83 -5.10
CA ARG A 329 21.52 -21.93 -3.79
C ARG A 329 20.07 -22.39 -3.90
N PRO A 330 19.59 -23.31 -3.05
CA PRO A 330 18.17 -23.68 -2.96
C PRO A 330 17.24 -22.46 -2.92
N ARG A 331 16.08 -22.55 -3.59
CA ARG A 331 15.13 -21.44 -3.64
C ARG A 331 13.68 -21.90 -3.79
N ILE A 332 12.78 -21.01 -3.39
CA ILE A 332 11.34 -21.13 -3.58
C ILE A 332 10.90 -20.04 -4.56
N TYR A 333 9.98 -20.39 -5.46
CA TYR A 333 9.43 -19.48 -6.45
C TYR A 333 8.03 -19.03 -6.07
N VAL A 334 7.67 -17.82 -6.48
CA VAL A 334 6.30 -17.30 -6.43
C VAL A 334 6.09 -16.32 -7.57
N ASN A 335 4.95 -16.38 -8.23
CA ASN A 335 4.57 -15.38 -9.22
C ASN A 335 4.25 -14.06 -8.53
N GLY A 336 4.77 -12.94 -9.06
CA GLY A 336 4.50 -11.61 -8.50
C GLY A 336 3.00 -11.26 -8.49
N LYS A 337 2.22 -11.83 -9.41
CA LYS A 337 0.76 -11.73 -9.43
C LYS A 337 0.16 -13.09 -9.76
N THR A 338 -0.70 -13.63 -8.92
CA THR A 338 -1.29 -14.96 -9.15
C THR A 338 -2.63 -15.16 -8.45
N ARG A 339 -3.45 -16.05 -8.98
CA ARG A 339 -4.67 -16.56 -8.31
C ARG A 339 -4.48 -18.01 -7.85
N HIS A 340 -3.28 -18.56 -8.00
CA HIS A 340 -2.99 -19.92 -7.59
C HIS A 340 -3.11 -20.03 -6.07
N PRO A 341 -3.93 -20.95 -5.53
CA PRO A 341 -4.23 -21.01 -4.09
C PRO A 341 -3.02 -21.40 -3.24
N ARG A 342 -2.05 -22.12 -3.84
CA ARG A 342 -0.75 -22.43 -3.24
C ARG A 342 0.36 -21.72 -4.03
N PRO A 343 0.55 -20.41 -3.85
CA PRO A 343 1.34 -19.60 -4.79
C PRO A 343 2.85 -19.86 -4.73
N PHE A 344 3.35 -20.47 -3.65
CA PHE A 344 4.78 -20.79 -3.48
C PHE A 344 5.06 -22.22 -3.95
N PHE A 345 6.15 -22.41 -4.68
CA PHE A 345 6.53 -23.72 -5.22
C PHE A 345 8.05 -23.86 -5.36
N VAL A 346 8.54 -25.10 -5.42
CA VAL A 346 9.96 -25.40 -5.69
C VAL A 346 10.08 -25.96 -7.11
N HIS A 347 11.16 -25.62 -7.80
CA HIS A 347 11.45 -26.14 -9.13
C HIS A 347 12.97 -26.33 -9.32
N ALA A 348 13.37 -27.33 -10.10
CA ALA A 348 14.79 -27.67 -10.30
C ALA A 348 15.54 -26.69 -11.22
N CYS A 349 14.84 -26.11 -12.20
CA CYS A 349 15.41 -25.06 -13.06
C CYS A 349 15.79 -23.84 -12.20
N PRO A 350 17.07 -23.38 -12.23
CA PRO A 350 17.54 -22.26 -11.40
C PRO A 350 17.27 -20.88 -12.01
N HIS A 351 16.82 -20.82 -13.26
CA HIS A 351 16.59 -19.59 -14.01
C HIS A 351 15.11 -19.23 -13.97
N TYR A 352 14.78 -17.95 -13.87
CA TYR A 352 13.42 -17.47 -13.65
C TYR A 352 13.22 -16.10 -14.28
N ASP A 353 12.05 -15.89 -14.88
CA ASP A 353 11.71 -14.68 -15.61
C ASP A 353 11.10 -13.58 -14.73
N GLY A 354 10.85 -12.42 -15.33
CA GLY A 354 10.38 -11.22 -14.63
C GLY A 354 8.98 -11.34 -14.03
N ALA A 355 8.22 -12.39 -14.35
CA ALA A 355 6.94 -12.66 -13.71
C ALA A 355 7.10 -13.36 -12.35
N VAL A 356 8.30 -13.90 -12.08
CA VAL A 356 8.60 -14.76 -10.93
C VAL A 356 9.57 -14.08 -9.96
N LEU A 357 9.30 -14.23 -8.68
CA LEU A 357 10.22 -13.92 -7.58
C LEU A 357 10.83 -15.22 -7.06
N ALA A 358 12.10 -15.16 -6.68
CA ALA A 358 12.82 -16.26 -6.03
C ALA A 358 13.17 -15.86 -4.59
N ILE A 359 12.82 -16.71 -3.64
CA ILE A 359 13.09 -16.60 -2.20
C ILE A 359 14.26 -17.54 -1.89
N PHE A 360 15.36 -16.97 -1.44
CA PHE A 360 16.58 -17.67 -1.09
C PHE A 360 16.70 -17.72 0.43
N PRO A 361 16.57 -18.90 1.06
CA PRO A 361 16.87 -19.04 2.48
C PRO A 361 18.29 -18.58 2.77
N ARG A 362 18.47 -17.90 3.91
CA ARG A 362 19.80 -17.52 4.42
C ARG A 362 20.55 -18.74 4.91
N ASP A 363 19.82 -19.74 5.42
CA ASP A 363 20.36 -21.05 5.72
C ASP A 363 20.46 -21.90 4.43
N PRO A 364 21.67 -22.20 3.92
CA PRO A 364 21.83 -23.05 2.74
C PRO A 364 21.32 -24.50 2.94
N GLU A 365 21.23 -24.95 4.19
CA GLU A 365 20.78 -26.28 4.59
C GLU A 365 19.29 -26.29 5.01
N ALA A 366 18.57 -25.17 4.86
CA ALA A 366 17.15 -25.14 5.18
C ALA A 366 16.38 -26.16 4.32
N ASP A 367 15.46 -26.87 4.98
CA ASP A 367 14.46 -27.68 4.30
C ASP A 367 13.52 -26.77 3.50
N ILE A 368 13.84 -26.58 2.22
CA ILE A 368 13.09 -25.72 1.31
C ILE A 368 11.66 -26.20 1.07
N GLN A 369 11.40 -27.51 1.19
CA GLN A 369 10.06 -28.06 0.99
C GLN A 369 9.18 -27.67 2.18
N SER A 370 9.69 -27.91 3.40
CA SER A 370 9.01 -27.52 4.63
C SER A 370 8.78 -26.00 4.73
N LEU A 371 9.76 -25.19 4.29
CA LEU A 371 9.59 -23.73 4.22
C LEU A 371 8.55 -23.32 3.17
N CYS A 372 8.57 -23.93 1.98
CA CYS A 372 7.58 -23.69 0.92
C CYS A 372 6.16 -24.02 1.37
N GLU A 373 5.99 -25.14 2.06
CA GLU A 373 4.70 -25.52 2.63
C GLU A 373 4.24 -24.56 3.72
N ALA A 374 5.13 -24.11 4.60
CA ALA A 374 4.82 -23.11 5.62
C ALA A 374 4.37 -21.80 4.96
N LEU A 375 5.07 -21.30 3.94
CA LEU A 375 4.69 -20.09 3.20
C LEU A 375 3.30 -20.21 2.56
N ASN A 376 2.92 -21.40 2.09
CA ASN A 376 1.59 -21.65 1.54
C ASN A 376 0.47 -21.74 2.60
N ARG A 377 0.79 -21.87 3.89
CA ARG A 377 -0.19 -21.86 4.99
C ARG A 377 -0.43 -20.48 5.60
N VAL A 378 0.44 -19.51 5.31
CA VAL A 378 0.29 -18.14 5.79
C VAL A 378 -1.00 -17.53 5.23
N ASP A 379 -1.79 -16.89 6.10
CA ASP A 379 -2.96 -16.09 5.68
C ASP A 379 -2.50 -14.76 5.08
N TRP A 380 -2.07 -14.84 3.82
CA TRP A 380 -1.66 -13.67 3.05
C TRP A 380 -2.80 -12.67 2.80
N ALA A 381 -4.06 -13.09 2.93
CA ALA A 381 -5.20 -12.19 2.78
C ALA A 381 -5.33 -11.27 4.00
N GLU A 382 -5.19 -11.83 5.20
CA GLU A 382 -5.08 -11.05 6.45
C GLU A 382 -3.90 -10.09 6.40
N LEU A 383 -2.75 -10.56 5.90
CA LEU A 383 -1.57 -9.72 5.68
C LEU A 383 -1.72 -8.77 4.49
N GLY A 384 -2.85 -8.77 3.81
CA GLY A 384 -3.13 -7.77 2.81
C GLY A 384 -2.40 -7.91 1.49
N PHE A 385 -1.84 -9.09 1.21
CA PHE A 385 -1.22 -9.46 -0.05
C PHE A 385 -2.26 -9.96 -1.06
N VAL A 386 -3.55 -9.99 -0.73
CA VAL A 386 -4.63 -10.41 -1.63
C VAL A 386 -5.54 -9.22 -1.95
N CYS A 387 -5.80 -8.99 -3.24
CA CYS A 387 -6.74 -8.01 -3.76
C CYS A 387 -7.55 -8.66 -4.88
N ASP A 388 -8.88 -8.58 -4.83
CA ASP A 388 -9.81 -9.21 -5.80
C ASP A 388 -9.50 -10.69 -6.09
N GLY A 389 -9.23 -11.46 -5.02
CA GLY A 389 -8.88 -12.88 -5.09
C GLY A 389 -7.53 -13.17 -5.76
N ARG A 390 -6.68 -12.15 -5.95
CA ARG A 390 -5.36 -12.26 -6.55
C ARG A 390 -4.28 -11.89 -5.53
N PHE A 391 -3.31 -12.77 -5.35
CA PHE A 391 -2.09 -12.49 -4.62
C PHE A 391 -1.23 -11.48 -5.39
N LEU A 392 -0.68 -10.51 -4.66
CA LEU A 392 0.18 -9.43 -5.15
C LEU A 392 1.47 -9.40 -4.33
N PHE A 393 2.51 -10.02 -4.88
CA PHE A 393 3.85 -10.04 -4.29
C PHE A 393 4.78 -9.12 -5.09
N SER A 394 5.45 -8.22 -4.37
CA SER A 394 6.62 -7.51 -4.89
C SER A 394 7.86 -7.97 -4.13
N GLN A 395 9.04 -7.82 -4.71
CA GLN A 395 10.29 -8.18 -4.03
C GLN A 395 10.36 -7.55 -2.62
N ARG A 396 10.12 -6.24 -2.54
CA ARG A 396 10.23 -5.49 -1.28
C ARG A 396 9.13 -5.86 -0.28
N SER A 397 7.87 -5.97 -0.74
CA SER A 397 6.77 -6.29 0.18
C SER A 397 6.89 -7.71 0.73
N LEU A 398 7.27 -8.67 -0.12
CA LEU A 398 7.44 -10.05 0.30
C LEU A 398 8.68 -10.22 1.21
N GLU A 399 9.82 -9.64 0.85
CA GLU A 399 11.05 -9.75 1.65
C GLU A 399 10.87 -9.23 3.08
N HIS A 400 10.07 -8.19 3.27
CA HIS A 400 9.79 -7.66 4.61
C HIS A 400 8.51 -8.21 5.23
N ALA A 401 7.84 -9.19 4.61
CA ALA A 401 6.56 -9.68 5.11
C ALA A 401 6.68 -10.23 6.54
N PRO A 402 5.72 -9.92 7.42
CA PRO A 402 5.65 -10.53 8.74
C PRO A 402 5.10 -11.96 8.59
N LEU A 403 5.59 -12.87 9.42
CA LEU A 403 5.35 -14.31 9.34
C LEU A 403 4.97 -14.86 10.72
N PRO A 404 4.13 -15.91 10.78
CA PRO A 404 3.76 -16.55 12.03
C PRO A 404 4.96 -17.10 12.82
N ALA A 405 4.78 -17.32 14.12
CA ALA A 405 5.84 -17.79 15.03
C ALA A 405 6.48 -19.13 14.59
N GLU A 406 5.76 -19.99 13.85
CA GLU A 406 6.30 -21.26 13.34
C GLU A 406 7.53 -21.08 12.43
N PHE A 407 7.72 -19.88 11.86
CA PHE A 407 8.86 -19.58 11.02
C PHE A 407 10.17 -19.38 11.79
N ALA A 408 10.11 -19.22 13.13
CA ALA A 408 11.30 -19.07 13.95
C ALA A 408 12.27 -20.25 13.80
N ARG A 409 11.76 -21.46 13.50
CA ARG A 409 12.58 -22.66 13.23
C ARG A 409 13.45 -22.57 11.97
N PHE A 410 13.16 -21.62 11.07
CA PHE A 410 13.94 -21.37 9.85
C PHE A 410 14.91 -20.19 10.02
N VAL A 411 14.84 -19.47 11.15
CA VAL A 411 15.76 -18.37 11.45
C VAL A 411 17.04 -18.97 12.04
N ARG A 412 18.20 -18.66 11.44
CA ARG A 412 19.48 -19.06 12.03
C ARG A 412 19.79 -18.23 13.29
N PRO A 413 20.37 -18.84 14.34
CA PRO A 413 20.78 -18.12 15.55
C PRO A 413 21.88 -17.08 15.33
N GLU A 414 22.72 -17.24 14.29
CA GLU A 414 23.86 -16.36 14.03
C GLU A 414 23.82 -15.77 12.60
N PRO A 415 24.15 -14.47 12.45
CA PRO A 415 24.26 -13.86 11.13
C PRO A 415 25.48 -14.41 10.39
N ILE A 416 25.28 -14.86 9.15
CA ILE A 416 26.38 -15.10 8.21
C ILE A 416 27.02 -13.73 7.94
N PRO A 417 28.35 -13.56 8.06
CA PRO A 417 29.00 -12.33 7.60
C PRO A 417 28.60 -12.08 6.15
N ALA A 418 28.13 -10.87 5.86
CA ALA A 418 27.67 -10.50 4.54
C ALA A 418 28.70 -10.95 3.50
N GLU A 419 28.33 -11.89 2.63
CA GLU A 419 29.08 -12.14 1.42
C GLU A 419 29.15 -10.80 0.70
N GLY A 420 30.36 -10.21 0.69
CA GLY A 420 30.66 -9.05 -0.13
C GLY A 420 30.28 -9.36 -1.58
N PRO A 421 30.05 -8.34 -2.41
CA PRO A 421 29.80 -8.58 -3.82
C PRO A 421 30.96 -9.43 -4.36
N GLU A 422 30.66 -10.66 -4.78
CA GLU A 422 31.59 -11.44 -5.60
C GLU A 422 31.96 -10.53 -6.76
N ARG A 423 33.19 -10.01 -6.69
CA ARG A 423 33.84 -9.39 -7.83
C ARG A 423 33.95 -10.50 -8.86
N VAL A 424 33.02 -10.52 -9.80
CA VAL A 424 33.31 -11.06 -11.12
C VAL A 424 34.52 -10.26 -11.60
N GLU A 425 35.70 -10.89 -11.58
CA GLU A 425 36.91 -10.31 -12.11
C GLU A 425 36.67 -9.95 -13.58
N SER A 426 36.42 -8.66 -13.84
CA SER A 426 36.50 -8.10 -15.18
C SER A 426 37.98 -8.05 -15.59
N ARG A 427 38.49 -9.19 -16.06
CA ARG A 427 39.68 -9.17 -16.93
C ARG A 427 39.25 -8.66 -18.29
N LEU A 428 39.61 -7.42 -18.59
CA LEU A 428 40.02 -6.83 -19.88
C LEU A 428 40.00 -5.30 -19.69
N ALA A 429 41.08 -4.73 -19.17
CA ALA A 429 42.26 -4.22 -19.91
C ALA A 429 42.10 -2.74 -20.28
N ARG A 430 42.77 -1.90 -19.47
CA ARG A 430 43.32 -0.61 -19.90
C ARG A 430 44.10 -0.78 -21.19
N VAL A 431 43.75 -0.05 -22.24
CA VAL A 431 44.70 0.64 -23.12
C VAL A 431 44.02 1.94 -23.54
N VAL A 432 44.72 3.05 -23.25
CA VAL A 432 44.66 4.43 -23.77
C VAL A 432 43.42 4.87 -24.53
#